data_AF-A0A4S9FHX1-F1
#
_entry.id   AF-A0A4S9FHX1-F1
#
_cell.length_a   1.000
_cell.length_b   1.000
_cell.length_c   1.000
_cell.angle_alpha   90.00
_cell.angle_beta   90.00
_cell.angle_gamma   90.00
#
_symmetry.space_group_name_H-M   'P 1'
#
loop_
_entity.id
_entity.type
_entity.pdbx_description
1 polymer ?
#
loop_
_entity_poly.entity_id
_entity_poly.type
_entity_poly.pdbx_seq_one_letter_code
_entity_poly.pdbx_strand_id
1 'polypeptide(L)'
;MAIQTQPDMSKMSLEAETYTSTGQFSKAEELYKRMIDITQHHEGTEATSRELYNLSAALINQEKYKEAEVTLKDLLVQLTGRLVDGDSGHFLDQEAGAVGLLCRALKGQGKSEEAEMLEKNAAN
;
A
#
# COMPACT_ATOMS: atom_id res chain seq x y z
N MET A 1 -1.41 15.51 -33.75
CA MET A 1 -1.93 14.58 -32.73
C MET A 1 -0.76 14.10 -31.91
N ALA A 2 -0.64 14.58 -30.67
CA ALA A 2 0.32 14.00 -29.73
C ALA A 2 -0.20 12.60 -29.43
N ILE A 3 0.54 11.57 -29.84
CA ILE A 3 0.34 10.23 -29.31
C ILE A 3 0.73 10.36 -27.84
N GLN A 4 -0.26 10.57 -26.99
CA GLN A 4 -0.12 10.32 -25.56
C GLN A 4 0.18 8.82 -25.48
N THR A 5 1.46 8.47 -25.46
CA THR A 5 1.91 7.13 -25.09
C THR A 5 1.22 6.84 -23.78
N GLN A 6 0.30 5.87 -23.78
CA GLN A 6 -0.29 5.39 -22.54
C GLN A 6 0.87 5.09 -21.57
N PRO A 7 0.83 5.61 -20.35
CA PRO A 7 1.83 5.25 -19.36
C PRO A 7 1.86 3.73 -19.23
N ASP A 8 3.00 3.13 -19.54
CA ASP A 8 3.18 1.69 -19.47
C ASP A 8 3.22 1.28 -17.99
N MET A 9 2.06 0.89 -17.47
CA MET A 9 1.88 0.48 -16.07
C MET A 9 2.78 -0.70 -15.72
N SER A 10 3.02 -1.63 -16.66
CA SER A 10 3.91 -2.76 -16.44
C SER A 10 5.36 -2.30 -16.25
N LYS A 11 5.81 -1.35 -17.07
CA LYS A 11 7.14 -0.75 -16.92
C LYS A 11 7.28 0.02 -15.60
N MET A 12 6.30 0.85 -15.24
CA MET A 12 6.34 1.59 -13.96
C MET A 12 6.37 0.65 -12.76
N SER A 13 5.57 -0.41 -12.79
CA SER A 13 5.56 -1.45 -11.75
C SER A 13 6.93 -2.09 -11.58
N LEU A 14 7.56 -2.50 -12.69
CA LEU A 14 8.89 -3.11 -12.67
C LEU A 14 9.97 -2.15 -12.13
N GLU A 15 9.94 -0.87 -12.54
CA GLU A 15 10.85 0.15 -12.04
C GLU A 15 10.66 0.41 -10.54
N ALA A 16 9.41 0.47 -10.07
CA ALA A 16 9.09 0.68 -8.66
C ALA A 16 9.55 -0.50 -7.78
N GLU A 17 9.33 -1.74 -8.24
CA GLU A 17 9.82 -2.95 -7.56
C GLU A 17 11.36 -2.99 -7.54
N THR A 18 12.01 -2.58 -8.64
CA THR A 18 13.48 -2.46 -8.71
C THR A 18 14.02 -1.41 -7.74
N TYR A 19 13.37 -0.25 -7.65
CA TYR A 19 13.77 0.78 -6.68
C TYR A 19 13.58 0.32 -5.24
N THR A 20 12.48 -0.39 -4.95
CA THR A 20 12.23 -0.94 -3.61
C THR A 20 13.30 -1.96 -3.23
N SER A 21 13.61 -2.92 -4.10
CA SER A 21 14.62 -3.96 -3.86
C SER A 21 16.05 -3.42 -3.77
N THR A 22 16.35 -2.31 -4.45
CA THR A 22 17.68 -1.65 -4.39
C THR A 22 17.79 -0.58 -3.31
N GLY A 23 16.77 -0.42 -2.46
CA GLY A 23 16.77 0.54 -1.35
C GLY A 23 16.55 2.00 -1.77
N GLN A 24 16.19 2.27 -3.02
CA GLN A 24 15.87 3.60 -3.55
C GLN A 24 14.40 3.97 -3.24
N PHE A 25 14.03 3.93 -1.96
CA PHE A 25 12.62 4.02 -1.53
C PHE A 25 11.93 5.33 -1.92
N SER A 26 12.64 6.46 -1.97
CA SER A 26 12.03 7.73 -2.40
C SER A 26 11.62 7.73 -3.87
N LYS A 27 12.39 7.06 -4.75
CA LYS A 27 12.00 6.90 -6.17
C LYS A 27 10.84 5.92 -6.32
N ALA A 28 10.84 4.85 -5.51
CA ALA A 28 9.72 3.91 -5.47
C ALA A 28 8.43 4.61 -5.01
N GLU A 29 8.50 5.45 -3.97
CA GLU A 29 7.38 6.25 -3.47
C GLU A 29 6.76 7.14 -4.56
N GLU A 30 7.58 7.88 -5.31
CA GLU A 30 7.12 8.72 -6.42
C GLU A 30 6.41 7.91 -7.51
N LEU A 31 6.96 6.74 -7.86
CA LEU A 31 6.35 5.86 -8.85
C LEU A 31 5.04 5.26 -8.36
N TYR A 32 4.97 4.76 -7.12
CA TYR A 32 3.73 4.21 -6.57
C TYR A 32 2.63 5.28 -6.48
N LYS A 33 2.96 6.51 -6.07
CA LYS A 33 2.01 7.64 -6.08
C LYS A 33 1.46 7.93 -7.48
N ARG A 34 2.32 7.90 -8.50
CA ARG A 34 1.91 8.08 -9.90
C ARG A 34 1.03 6.94 -10.40
N MET A 35 1.38 5.70 -10.06
CA MET A 35 0.58 4.53 -10.41
C MET A 35 -0.80 4.58 -9.76
N ILE A 36 -0.89 5.01 -8.48
CA ILE A 36 -2.18 5.22 -7.79
C ILE A 36 -3.05 6.21 -8.55
N ASP A 37 -2.51 7.38 -8.93
CA ASP A 37 -3.26 8.40 -9.68
C ASP A 37 -3.79 7.86 -11.02
N ILE A 38 -2.95 7.11 -11.75
CA ILE A 38 -3.33 6.51 -13.04
C ILE A 38 -4.41 5.44 -12.83
N THR A 39 -4.19 4.48 -11.93
CA THR A 39 -5.15 3.40 -11.63
C THR A 39 -6.46 3.99 -11.13
N GLN A 40 -6.41 4.98 -10.24
CA GLN A 40 -7.58 5.67 -9.71
C GLN A 40 -8.42 6.32 -10.82
N HIS A 41 -7.77 6.95 -11.79
CA HIS A 41 -8.46 7.62 -12.90
C HIS A 41 -9.11 6.64 -13.89
N HIS A 42 -8.51 5.47 -14.11
CA HIS A 42 -8.96 4.53 -15.15
C HIS A 42 -9.85 3.40 -14.61
N GLU A 43 -9.58 2.93 -13.40
CA GLU A 43 -10.17 1.72 -12.82
C GLU A 43 -10.92 1.99 -11.50
N GLY A 44 -10.76 3.19 -10.92
CA GLY A 44 -11.39 3.60 -9.66
C GLY A 44 -10.46 3.54 -8.45
N THR A 45 -10.91 4.04 -7.30
CA THR A 45 -10.12 4.13 -6.05
C THR A 45 -9.84 2.78 -5.40
N GLU A 46 -10.81 1.86 -5.50
CA GLU A 46 -10.56 0.42 -5.34
C GLU A 46 -9.50 0.02 -6.40
N ALA A 47 -8.97 -1.18 -6.60
CA ALA A 47 -7.90 -1.43 -7.61
C ALA A 47 -6.52 -0.77 -7.31
N THR A 48 -6.43 0.33 -6.55
CA THR A 48 -5.16 0.93 -6.08
C THR A 48 -4.53 0.17 -4.90
N SER A 49 -5.19 -0.90 -4.42
CA SER A 49 -4.82 -1.60 -3.20
C SER A 49 -3.39 -2.15 -3.22
N ARG A 50 -2.91 -2.64 -4.37
CA ARG A 50 -1.54 -3.16 -4.53
C ARG A 50 -0.51 -2.03 -4.42
N GLU A 51 -0.76 -0.90 -5.06
CA GLU A 51 0.14 0.24 -5.07
C GLU A 51 0.19 0.91 -3.69
N LEU A 52 -0.95 1.04 -3.00
CA LEU A 52 -1.02 1.56 -1.62
C LEU A 52 -0.23 0.69 -0.64
N TYR A 53 -0.31 -0.64 -0.78
CA TYR A 53 0.46 -1.57 0.04
C TYR A 53 1.97 -1.35 -0.13
N ASN A 54 2.44 -1.28 -1.37
CA ASN A 54 3.86 -1.11 -1.66
C ASN A 54 4.36 0.30 -1.31
N LEU A 55 3.55 1.34 -1.53
CA LEU A 55 3.82 2.70 -1.08
C LEU A 55 4.05 2.72 0.43
N SER A 56 3.17 2.06 1.19
CA SER A 56 3.30 1.97 2.65
C SER A 56 4.60 1.29 3.07
N ALA A 57 4.99 0.20 2.42
CA ALA A 57 6.27 -0.46 2.68
C ALA A 57 7.46 0.46 2.38
N ALA A 58 7.43 1.22 1.28
CA ALA A 58 8.46 2.20 0.96
C ALA A 58 8.54 3.34 1.98
N LEU A 59 7.40 3.80 2.51
CA LEU A 59 7.33 4.82 3.56
C LEU A 59 7.92 4.31 4.90
N ILE A 60 7.62 3.07 5.29
CA ILE A 60 8.21 2.43 6.48
C ILE A 60 9.74 2.40 6.41
N ASN A 61 10.28 2.01 5.25
CA ASN A 61 11.74 1.94 5.07
C ASN A 61 12.40 3.33 5.03
N GLN A 62 11.63 4.39 4.81
CA GLN A 62 12.08 5.78 4.94
C GLN A 62 11.81 6.36 6.32
N GLU A 63 11.36 5.55 7.29
CA GLU A 63 10.96 5.99 8.64
C GLU A 63 9.82 7.03 8.65
N LYS A 64 9.08 7.14 7.53
CA LYS A 64 7.89 8.00 7.38
C LYS A 64 6.66 7.31 7.97
N TYR A 65 6.75 6.93 9.24
CA TYR A 65 5.77 6.06 9.90
C TYR A 65 4.36 6.66 9.96
N LYS A 66 4.24 7.99 10.09
CA LYS A 66 2.94 8.67 10.11
C LYS A 66 2.23 8.61 8.76
N GLU A 67 2.96 8.83 7.68
CA GLU A 67 2.41 8.72 6.32
C GLU A 67 2.01 7.26 6.04
N ALA A 68 2.87 6.31 6.40
CA ALA A 68 2.57 4.88 6.27
C ALA A 68 1.31 4.47 7.05
N GLU A 69 1.12 4.97 8.29
CA GLU A 69 -0.08 4.71 9.08
C GLU A 69 -1.35 5.16 8.35
N VAL A 70 -1.36 6.36 7.79
CA VAL A 70 -2.51 6.90 7.06
C VAL A 70 -2.79 6.07 5.81
N THR A 71 -1.77 5.77 5.01
CA THR A 71 -1.91 4.97 3.78
C THR A 71 -2.42 3.56 4.07
N LEU A 72 -1.94 2.91 5.14
CA LEU A 72 -2.36 1.56 5.52
C LEU A 72 -3.78 1.52 6.05
N LYS A 73 -4.22 2.53 6.81
CA LYS A 73 -5.61 2.61 7.26
C LYS A 73 -6.56 2.77 6.07
N ASP A 74 -6.20 3.60 5.10
CA ASP A 74 -6.99 3.74 3.86
C ASP A 74 -7.08 2.41 3.10
N LEU A 75 -5.94 1.74 2.91
CA LEU A 75 -5.89 0.41 2.28
C LEU A 75 -6.79 -0.61 2.98
N LEU A 76 -6.74 -0.69 4.31
CA LEU A 76 -7.54 -1.65 5.08
C LEU A 76 -9.05 -1.36 4.96
N VAL A 77 -9.46 -0.08 4.91
CA VAL A 77 -10.86 0.28 4.66
C VAL A 77 -11.31 -0.18 3.27
N GLN A 78 -10.46 -0.03 2.24
CA GLN A 78 -10.77 -0.50 0.89
C GLN A 78 -10.86 -2.04 0.82
N LEU A 79 -9.94 -2.75 1.47
CA LEU A 79 -9.91 -4.23 1.47
C LEU A 79 -11.11 -4.81 2.23
N THR A 80 -11.46 -4.26 3.39
CA THR A 80 -12.60 -4.73 4.18
C THR A 80 -13.94 -4.47 3.48
N GLY A 81 -14.06 -3.38 2.72
CA GLY A 81 -15.22 -3.13 1.85
C GLY A 81 -15.43 -4.23 0.80
N ARG A 82 -14.35 -4.83 0.28
CA ARG A 82 -14.38 -5.84 -0.80
C ARG A 82 -14.71 -7.25 -0.34
N LEU A 83 -14.41 -7.60 0.91
CA LEU A 83 -14.71 -8.93 1.46
C LEU A 83 -16.22 -9.22 1.47
N VAL A 84 -17.06 -8.17 1.39
CA VAL A 84 -18.53 -8.28 1.32
C VAL A 84 -19.00 -8.85 -0.04
N ASP A 85 -18.19 -8.73 -1.10
CA ASP A 85 -18.58 -9.09 -2.48
C ASP A 85 -18.15 -10.51 -2.94
N GLY A 86 -17.56 -11.31 -2.04
CA GLY A 86 -17.47 -12.77 -2.20
C GLY A 86 -16.24 -13.36 -2.90
N ASP A 87 -15.26 -12.55 -3.31
CA ASP A 87 -13.94 -13.04 -3.73
C ASP A 87 -12.92 -12.67 -2.63
N SER A 88 -12.59 -13.59 -1.73
CA SER A 88 -11.94 -13.27 -0.45
C SER A 88 -10.48 -13.72 -0.34
N GLY A 89 -10.04 -14.70 -1.13
CA GLY A 89 -8.77 -15.39 -0.89
C GLY A 89 -7.53 -14.50 -1.01
N HIS A 90 -7.39 -13.78 -2.13
CA HIS A 90 -6.24 -12.89 -2.37
C HIS A 90 -6.23 -11.63 -1.50
N PHE A 91 -7.40 -11.18 -1.05
CA PHE A 91 -7.53 -9.99 -0.23
C PHE A 91 -7.18 -10.25 1.24
N LEU A 92 -7.44 -11.46 1.75
CA LEU A 92 -7.05 -11.85 3.11
C LEU A 92 -5.52 -11.82 3.31
N ASP A 93 -4.75 -12.27 2.31
CA ASP A 93 -3.28 -12.23 2.37
C ASP A 93 -2.75 -10.78 2.33
N GLN A 94 -3.34 -9.92 1.50
CA GLN A 94 -2.97 -8.50 1.45
C GLN A 94 -3.36 -7.76 2.74
N GLU A 95 -4.52 -8.09 3.32
CA GLU A 95 -4.98 -7.52 4.58
C GLU A 95 -4.04 -7.89 5.73
N ALA A 96 -3.69 -9.17 5.88
CA ALA A 96 -2.75 -9.63 6.91
C ALA A 96 -1.38 -8.94 6.77
N GLY A 97 -0.88 -8.81 5.55
CA GLY A 97 0.34 -8.04 5.28
C GLY A 97 0.22 -6.58 5.68
N ALA A 98 -0.92 -5.93 5.35
CA ALA A 98 -1.14 -4.51 5.62
C ALA A 98 -1.24 -4.24 7.12
N VAL A 99 -1.92 -5.11 7.87
CA VAL A 99 -1.95 -5.08 9.34
C VAL A 99 -0.53 -5.19 9.90
N GLY A 100 0.29 -6.13 9.40
CA GLY A 100 1.68 -6.27 9.83
C GLY A 100 2.52 -5.01 9.58
N LEU A 101 2.36 -4.36 8.43
CA LEU A 101 3.01 -3.08 8.15
C LEU A 101 2.49 -1.95 9.05
N LEU A 102 1.20 -1.96 9.41
CA LEU A 102 0.59 -0.95 10.26
C LEU A 102 1.12 -1.08 11.70
N CYS A 103 1.26 -2.30 12.20
CA CYS A 103 1.91 -2.57 13.48
C CYS A 103 3.35 -2.04 13.49
N ARG A 104 4.11 -2.23 12.39
CA ARG A 104 5.46 -1.66 12.25
C ARG A 104 5.44 -0.13 12.24
N ALA A 105 4.47 0.48 11.55
CA ALA A 105 4.29 1.94 11.53
C ALA A 105 4.02 2.49 12.94
N LEU A 106 3.12 1.86 13.68
CA LEU A 106 2.75 2.25 15.03
C LEU A 106 3.92 2.08 16.01
N LYS A 107 4.62 0.95 15.96
CA LYS A 107 5.85 0.71 16.76
C LYS A 107 6.93 1.74 16.45
N GLY A 108 7.15 2.11 15.18
CA GLY A 108 8.08 3.16 14.77
C GLY A 108 7.73 4.56 15.31
N GLN A 109 6.46 4.80 15.64
CA GLN A 109 6.01 6.03 16.30
C GLN A 109 6.03 5.95 17.83
N GLY A 110 6.41 4.81 18.42
CA GLY A 110 6.31 4.56 19.86
C GLY A 110 4.91 4.20 20.36
N LYS A 111 3.95 3.96 19.45
CA LYS A 111 2.56 3.57 19.76
C LYS A 111 2.45 2.05 19.92
N SER A 112 3.24 1.45 20.80
CA SER A 112 3.30 -0.01 20.98
C SER A 112 1.98 -0.61 21.44
N GLU A 113 1.25 0.10 22.32
CA GLU A 113 -0.05 -0.35 22.84
C GLU A 113 -1.11 -0.46 21.73
N GLU A 114 -1.16 0.52 20.82
CA GLU A 114 -2.05 0.49 19.65
C GLU A 114 -1.69 -0.66 18.70
N ALA A 115 -0.39 -0.92 18.50
CA ALA A 115 0.06 -2.04 17.67
C ALA A 115 -0.33 -3.41 18.27
N GLU A 116 -0.18 -3.59 19.58
CA GLU A 116 -0.58 -4.83 20.27
C GLU A 116 -2.10 -5.05 20.22
N MET A 117 -2.88 -3.98 20.38
CA MET A 117 -4.34 -4.05 20.25
C MET A 117 -4.75 -4.43 18.83
N LEU A 118 -4.08 -3.89 17.81
CA LEU A 118 -4.32 -4.22 16.42
C LEU A 118 -3.99 -5.69 16.11
N GLU A 119 -2.84 -6.20 16.57
CA GLU A 119 -2.45 -7.61 16.40
C GLU A 119 -3.47 -8.56 17.04
N LYS A 120 -3.97 -8.24 18.24
CA LYS A 120 -5.01 -9.02 18.92
C LYS A 120 -6.34 -9.04 18.17
N ASN A 121 -6.73 -7.91 17.59
CA ASN A 121 -7.98 -7.80 16.83
C ASN A 121 -7.91 -8.55 15.49
N ALA A 122 -6.74 -8.63 14.86
CA ALA A 122 -6.55 -9.36 13.60
C ALA A 122 -6.42 -10.89 13.78
N ALA A 123 -6.15 -11.36 15.01
CA ALA A 123 -5.97 -12.78 15.33
C ALA A 123 -7.23 -13.50 15.86
N ASN A 124 -8.33 -12.76 16.06
CA ASN A 124 -9.63 -13.27 16.53
C ASN A 124 -10.62 -13.38 15.37
#